data_AF-A0A1V5ZKT9-F1
#
_entry.id   AF-A0A1V5ZKT9-F1
#
_cell.length_a   1.000
_cell.length_b   1.000
_cell.length_c   1.000
_cell.angle_alpha   90.00
_cell.angle_beta   90.00
_cell.angle_gamma   90.00
#
_symmetry.space_group_name_H-M   'P 1'
#
loop_
_entity.id
_entity.type
_entity.pdbx_description
1 polymer ?
#
loop_
_entity_poly.entity_id
_entity_poly.type
_entity_poly.pdbx_seq_one_letter_code
_entity_poly.pdbx_strand_id
1 'polypeptide(L)'
;MQIVKGCGSVLDQYFAENTMSIHIKENNPLLKKNGGPGGRKPELGSKVLDKKFVEKLIDDIFKEVETRHDSILEIDRNLSKIIQLGPYRIVIVYPPLSDGLEITVVKPIKKLSLDDYKIEQEVLDWFKTSAK
;
A
#
# COMPACT_ATOMS: atom_id res chain seq x y z
N MET A 1 -14.64 -16.65 -0.97
CA MET A 1 -13.77 -15.48 -1.07
C MET A 1 -14.28 -14.45 -0.08
N GLN A 2 -13.76 -14.46 1.15
CA GLN A 2 -14.16 -13.49 2.17
C GLN A 2 -13.48 -12.16 1.83
N ILE A 3 -14.31 -11.17 1.45
CA ILE A 3 -13.87 -9.79 1.28
C ILE A 3 -13.54 -9.28 2.68
N VAL A 4 -12.32 -8.79 2.88
CA VAL A 4 -11.90 -8.20 4.15
C VAL A 4 -12.88 -7.07 4.48
N LYS A 5 -13.58 -7.14 5.61
CA LYS A 5 -14.33 -6.02 6.17
C LYS A 5 -13.31 -4.95 6.60
N GLY A 6 -12.88 -4.12 5.65
CA GLY A 6 -11.70 -3.28 5.79
C GLY A 6 -11.93 -1.81 5.48
N CYS A 7 -12.94 -1.19 6.08
CA CYS A 7 -13.06 0.27 6.12
C CYS A 7 -13.39 0.94 4.78
N GLY A 8 -14.45 0.51 4.08
CA GLY A 8 -15.20 1.31 3.11
C GLY A 8 -14.43 2.03 1.99
N SER A 9 -13.20 1.60 1.67
CA SER A 9 -12.34 2.28 0.71
C SER A 9 -12.56 1.74 -0.70
N VAL A 10 -12.34 2.60 -1.70
CA VAL A 10 -12.36 2.18 -3.12
C VAL A 10 -11.31 1.10 -3.41
N LEU A 11 -10.30 0.97 -2.55
CA LEU A 11 -9.22 0.00 -2.67
C LEU A 11 -9.58 -1.40 -2.15
N ASP A 12 -10.55 -1.52 -1.25
CA ASP A 12 -10.89 -2.79 -0.58
C ASP A 12 -11.26 -3.90 -1.56
N GLN A 13 -11.89 -3.55 -2.68
CA GLN A 13 -12.27 -4.50 -3.73
C GLN A 13 -11.07 -5.20 -4.40
N TYR A 14 -9.87 -4.62 -4.31
CA TYR A 14 -8.67 -5.17 -4.93
C TYR A 14 -7.87 -6.07 -3.97
N PHE A 15 -8.11 -5.98 -2.67
CA PHE A 15 -7.39 -6.72 -1.64
C PHE A 15 -8.20 -7.95 -1.15
N ALA A 16 -7.58 -9.13 -1.20
CA ALA A 16 -8.02 -10.28 -0.43
C ALA A 16 -7.32 -10.31 0.94
N GLU A 17 -7.75 -11.20 1.85
CA GLU A 17 -7.14 -11.36 3.18
C GLU A 17 -5.62 -11.55 3.14
N ASN A 18 -5.11 -12.27 2.13
CA ASN A 18 -3.69 -12.58 1.96
C ASN A 18 -2.95 -11.66 0.97
N THR A 19 -3.61 -10.60 0.46
CA THR A 19 -2.98 -9.67 -0.49
C THR A 19 -2.16 -8.63 0.25
N MET A 20 -0.84 -8.63 0.00
CA MET A 20 0.08 -7.66 0.62
C MET A 20 0.09 -6.32 -0.10
N SER A 21 0.20 -6.39 -1.42
CA SER A 21 0.28 -5.21 -2.24
C SER A 21 -0.32 -5.44 -3.61
N ILE A 22 -0.78 -4.35 -4.18
CA ILE A 22 -1.22 -4.29 -5.57
C ILE A 22 -0.37 -3.25 -6.30
N HIS A 23 -0.01 -3.57 -7.53
CA HIS A 23 0.69 -2.66 -8.43
C HIS A 23 -0.17 -2.49 -9.68
N ILE A 24 -0.49 -1.23 -9.95
CA ILE A 24 -1.32 -0.79 -11.06
C ILE A 24 -0.42 0.07 -11.93
N LYS A 25 -0.20 -0.34 -13.17
CA LYS A 25 0.54 0.42 -14.17
C LYS A 25 -0.31 0.54 -15.42
N GLU A 26 -0.31 1.72 -16.02
CA GLU A 26 -0.93 1.96 -17.32
C GLU A 26 -0.47 0.93 -18.37
N ASN A 27 -1.39 0.41 -19.18
CA ASN A 27 -1.17 -0.59 -20.22
C ASN A 27 -0.64 -1.95 -19.72
N ASN A 28 -0.70 -2.19 -18.41
CA ASN A 28 -0.31 -3.45 -17.79
C ASN A 28 -1.50 -4.09 -17.06
N PRO A 29 -1.51 -5.44 -16.95
CA PRO A 29 -2.45 -6.12 -16.06
C PRO A 29 -2.18 -5.76 -14.59
N LEU A 30 -3.23 -5.77 -13.78
CA LEU A 30 -3.13 -5.60 -12.33
C LEU A 30 -2.21 -6.68 -11.73
N LEU A 31 -1.14 -6.29 -11.04
CA LEU A 31 -0.26 -7.22 -10.36
C LEU A 31 -0.59 -7.27 -8.88
N LYS A 32 -1.04 -8.42 -8.39
CA LYS A 32 -1.29 -8.67 -6.97
C LYS A 32 -0.16 -9.52 -6.39
N LYS A 33 0.37 -9.10 -5.25
CA LYS A 33 1.35 -9.89 -4.49
C LYS A 33 0.64 -10.51 -3.30
N ASN A 34 0.30 -11.80 -3.43
CA ASN A 34 -0.32 -12.58 -2.39
C ASN A 34 0.74 -13.39 -1.62
N GLY A 35 0.62 -13.46 -0.30
CA GLY A 35 1.50 -14.27 0.57
C GLY A 35 2.08 -13.52 1.77
N GLY A 36 3.02 -14.18 2.47
CA GLY A 36 3.74 -13.62 3.62
C GLY A 36 5.21 -13.31 3.31
N PRO A 37 5.96 -12.71 4.26
CA PRO A 37 7.39 -12.50 4.11
C PRO A 37 8.11 -13.85 3.93
N GLY A 38 8.63 -14.10 2.72
CA GLY A 38 9.38 -15.32 2.37
C GLY A 38 8.77 -16.19 1.25
N GLY A 39 7.47 -16.02 0.94
CA GLY A 39 6.79 -16.78 -0.11
C GLY A 39 5.79 -15.92 -0.85
N ARG A 40 6.25 -15.22 -1.90
CA ARG A 40 5.43 -14.30 -2.70
C ARG A 40 5.05 -14.99 -4.01
N LYS A 41 3.74 -15.10 -4.28
CA LYS A 41 3.25 -15.52 -5.60
C LYS A 41 2.66 -14.29 -6.30
N PRO A 42 3.28 -13.78 -7.38
CA PRO A 42 2.67 -12.74 -8.18
C PRO A 42 1.48 -13.33 -8.94
N GLU A 43 0.31 -12.72 -8.77
CA GLU A 43 -0.88 -13.02 -9.55
C GLU A 43 -1.14 -11.84 -10.49
N LEU A 44 -1.21 -12.12 -11.78
CA LEU A 44 -1.60 -11.12 -12.77
C LEU A 44 -3.11 -11.21 -12.97
N GLY A 45 -3.77 -10.05 -12.98
CA GLY A 45 -5.15 -9.91 -13.42
C GLY A 45 -5.28 -10.27 -14.90
N SER A 46 -6.48 -10.71 -15.28
CA SER A 46 -6.79 -11.06 -16.67
C SER A 46 -6.98 -9.85 -17.59
N LYS A 47 -7.21 -8.66 -17.04
CA LYS A 47 -7.52 -7.43 -17.79
C LYS A 47 -6.37 -6.43 -17.68
N VAL A 48 -5.99 -5.87 -18.84
CA VAL A 48 -5.08 -4.73 -18.96
C VAL A 48 -5.77 -3.47 -18.49
N LEU A 49 -5.07 -2.65 -17.71
CA LEU A 49 -5.60 -1.40 -17.15
C LEU A 49 -5.26 -0.23 -18.07
N ASP A 50 -6.28 0.41 -18.63
CA ASP A 50 -6.12 1.62 -19.44
C ASP A 50 -5.78 2.84 -18.58
N LYS A 51 -5.12 3.84 -19.20
CA LYS A 51 -4.79 5.12 -18.56
C LYS A 51 -5.99 5.77 -17.85
N LYS A 52 -7.13 5.83 -18.53
CA LYS A 52 -8.38 6.43 -18.00
C LYS A 52 -8.86 5.75 -16.71
N PHE A 53 -8.63 4.44 -16.60
CA PHE A 53 -8.98 3.70 -15.40
C PHE A 53 -8.06 4.08 -14.24
N VAL A 54 -6.75 4.18 -14.50
CA VAL A 54 -5.75 4.59 -13.51
C VAL A 54 -6.00 6.02 -13.03
N GLU A 55 -6.26 6.96 -13.95
CA GLU A 55 -6.62 8.35 -13.63
C GLU A 55 -7.88 8.43 -12.77
N LYS A 56 -8.94 7.72 -13.16
CA LYS A 56 -10.17 7.67 -12.36
C LYS A 56 -9.94 7.12 -10.96
N LEU A 57 -9.13 6.06 -10.84
CA LEU A 57 -8.80 5.49 -9.54
C LEU A 57 -8.02 6.48 -8.67
N ILE A 58 -7.11 7.25 -9.25
CA ILE A 58 -6.39 8.34 -8.55
C ILE A 58 -7.38 9.38 -8.04
N ASP A 59 -8.29 9.84 -8.89
CA ASP A 59 -9.31 10.83 -8.49
C ASP A 59 -10.20 10.32 -7.35
N ASP A 60 -10.61 9.05 -7.42
CA ASP A 60 -11.44 8.43 -6.39
C ASP A 60 -10.67 8.27 -5.06
N ILE A 61 -9.37 7.96 -5.11
CA ILE A 61 -8.50 7.95 -3.92
C ILE A 61 -8.40 9.36 -3.31
N PHE A 62 -8.19 10.41 -4.13
CA PHE A 62 -8.08 11.77 -3.61
C PHE A 62 -9.38 12.28 -2.98
N LYS A 63 -10.53 11.98 -3.57
CA LYS A 63 -11.84 12.27 -2.94
C LYS A 63 -11.99 11.57 -1.59
N GLU A 64 -11.49 10.33 -1.50
CA GLU A 64 -11.52 9.58 -0.24
C GLU A 64 -10.59 10.22 0.80
N VAL A 65 -9.41 10.69 0.40
CA VAL A 65 -8.48 11.43 1.27
C VAL A 65 -9.12 12.73 1.79
N GLU A 66 -9.80 13.50 0.95
CA GLU A 66 -10.45 14.75 1.39
C GLU A 66 -11.58 14.55 2.40
N THR A 67 -12.24 13.39 2.36
CA THR A 67 -13.42 13.11 3.21
C THR A 67 -13.08 12.33 4.48
N ARG A 68 -11.93 11.65 4.53
CA ARG A 68 -11.56 10.78 5.64
C ARG A 68 -10.56 11.40 6.59
N HIS A 69 -10.88 11.29 7.88
CA HIS A 69 -10.03 11.76 8.97
C HIS A 69 -8.80 10.87 9.23
N ASP A 70 -8.80 9.61 8.78
CA ASP A 70 -7.67 8.67 8.89
C ASP A 70 -6.78 8.66 7.64
N SER A 71 -6.76 9.78 6.90
CA SER A 71 -5.93 9.97 5.73
C SER A 71 -4.92 11.09 5.92
N ILE A 72 -3.69 10.88 5.43
CA ILE A 72 -2.58 11.83 5.52
C ILE A 72 -1.79 11.79 4.21
N LEU A 73 -1.61 12.94 3.58
CA LEU A 73 -0.66 13.09 2.48
C LEU A 73 0.76 13.23 3.07
N GLU A 74 1.52 12.13 3.11
CA GLU A 74 2.86 12.11 3.70
C GLU A 74 3.86 12.90 2.86
N ILE A 75 3.82 12.69 1.54
CA ILE A 75 4.77 13.31 0.61
C ILE A 75 3.98 13.81 -0.59
N ASP A 76 4.15 15.09 -0.89
CA ASP A 76 3.74 15.69 -2.15
C ASP A 76 4.96 16.22 -2.90
N ARG A 77 5.35 15.51 -3.97
CA ARG A 77 6.35 15.97 -4.94
C ARG A 77 5.70 16.03 -6.31
N ASN A 78 6.25 16.87 -7.18
CA ASN A 78 5.73 17.05 -8.55
C ASN A 78 5.55 15.74 -9.34
N LEU A 79 6.41 14.74 -9.12
CA LEU A 79 6.39 13.48 -9.86
C LEU A 79 5.99 12.26 -9.02
N SER A 80 5.76 12.42 -7.72
CA SER A 80 5.43 11.31 -6.84
C SER A 80 4.64 11.79 -5.63
N LYS A 81 3.61 11.05 -5.26
CA LYS A 81 2.80 11.33 -4.07
C LYS A 81 2.74 10.08 -3.20
N ILE A 82 2.85 10.25 -1.89
CA ILE A 82 2.66 9.18 -0.91
C ILE A 82 1.52 9.57 0.01
N ILE A 83 0.53 8.69 0.08
CA ILE A 83 -0.69 8.88 0.87
C ILE A 83 -0.79 7.71 1.84
N GLN A 84 -0.99 8.02 3.12
CA GLN A 84 -1.42 7.04 4.11
C GLN A 84 -2.95 7.16 4.22
N LEU A 85 -3.68 6.10 3.87
CA LEU A 85 -5.15 6.05 3.90
C LEU A 85 -5.57 4.86 4.76
N GLY A 86 -5.89 5.12 6.03
CA GLY A 86 -6.20 4.09 7.02
C GLY A 86 -5.11 3.01 7.05
N PRO A 87 -5.42 1.74 6.73
CA PRO A 87 -4.45 0.65 6.72
C PRO A 87 -3.60 0.58 5.44
N TYR A 88 -3.81 1.45 4.46
CA TYR A 88 -3.12 1.42 3.18
C TYR A 88 -2.07 2.51 3.07
N ARG A 89 -0.90 2.15 2.54
CA ARG A 89 0.11 3.09 2.05
C ARG A 89 0.07 3.10 0.53
N ILE A 90 -0.32 4.22 -0.05
CA ILE A 90 -0.50 4.41 -1.48
C ILE A 90 0.65 5.26 -2.00
N VAL A 91 1.33 4.78 -3.04
CA VAL A 91 2.39 5.49 -3.75
C VAL A 91 1.93 5.70 -5.18
N ILE A 92 1.84 6.97 -5.59
CA ILE A 92 1.46 7.36 -6.94
C ILE A 92 2.69 7.95 -7.61
N VAL A 93 3.02 7.49 -8.81
CA VAL A 93 4.19 7.92 -9.58
C VAL A 93 3.72 8.39 -10.96
N TYR A 94 4.23 9.55 -11.36
CA TYR A 94 3.91 10.21 -12.62
C TYR A 94 5.14 10.21 -13.56
N PRO A 95 4.94 10.18 -14.89
CA PRO A 95 6.01 10.43 -15.86
C PRO A 95 6.69 11.80 -15.62
N PRO A 96 8.01 11.96 -15.84
CA PRO A 96 8.98 11.01 -16.42
C PRO A 96 9.62 10.05 -15.41
N LEU A 97 9.20 10.04 -14.14
CA LEU A 97 9.79 9.17 -13.12
C LEU A 97 9.47 7.68 -13.37
N SER A 98 8.37 7.41 -14.07
CA SER A 98 7.93 6.10 -14.54
C SER A 98 7.56 6.16 -16.03
N ASP A 99 7.52 5.00 -16.71
CA ASP A 99 7.13 4.90 -18.14
C ASP A 99 5.67 5.33 -18.42
N GLY A 100 4.87 5.50 -17.38
CA GLY A 100 3.44 5.81 -17.42
C GLY A 100 2.91 6.06 -16.01
N LEU A 101 1.60 6.25 -15.86
CA LEU A 101 0.99 6.36 -14.53
C LEU A 101 1.11 5.03 -13.77
N GLU A 102 1.65 5.09 -12.56
CA GLU A 102 1.78 3.92 -11.69
C GLU A 102 1.22 4.21 -10.29
N ILE A 103 0.48 3.26 -9.75
CA ILE A 103 -0.03 3.26 -8.38
C ILE A 103 0.41 1.96 -7.72
N THR A 104 1.15 2.07 -6.62
CA THR A 104 1.49 0.95 -5.77
C THR A 104 0.79 1.13 -4.44
N VAL A 105 -0.07 0.17 -4.05
CA VAL A 105 -0.74 0.18 -2.75
C VAL A 105 -0.21 -0.98 -1.94
N VAL A 106 0.27 -0.69 -0.74
CA VAL A 106 0.78 -1.67 0.22
C VAL A 106 -0.09 -1.66 1.47
N LYS A 107 -0.49 -2.85 1.91
CA LYS A 107 -1.05 -3.07 3.24
C LYS A 107 0.10 -3.46 4.17
N PRO A 108 0.52 -2.63 5.15
CA PRO A 108 1.56 -3.01 6.10
C PRO A 108 1.04 -4.17 6.97
N ILE A 109 1.49 -5.40 6.68
CA ILE A 109 0.96 -6.62 7.32
C ILE A 109 1.59 -6.89 8.70
N LYS A 110 2.58 -6.15 9.15
CA LYS A 110 3.11 -6.33 10.51
C LYS A 110 3.48 -5.00 11.16
N LYS A 111 2.83 -4.69 12.28
CA LYS A 111 3.53 -4.08 13.41
C LYS A 111 4.40 -5.20 13.97
N LEU A 112 5.68 -5.25 13.58
CA LEU A 112 6.63 -6.12 14.26
C LEU A 112 6.67 -5.62 15.71
N SER A 113 6.23 -6.46 16.63
CA SER A 113 6.47 -6.26 18.06
C SER A 113 7.97 -6.43 18.30
N LEU A 114 8.51 -5.80 19.35
CA LEU A 114 9.92 -6.02 19.73
C LEU A 114 10.22 -7.52 19.93
N ASP A 115 9.22 -8.30 20.36
CA ASP A 115 9.26 -9.78 20.45
C ASP A 115 9.47 -10.52 19.12
N ASP A 116 9.11 -9.94 17.97
CA ASP A 116 9.36 -10.56 16.66
C ASP A 116 10.85 -10.48 16.26
N TYR A 117 11.63 -9.64 16.94
CA TYR A 117 13.07 -9.58 16.79
C TYR A 117 13.72 -10.47 17.84
N LYS A 118 14.66 -11.33 17.43
CA LYS A 118 15.56 -12.04 18.36
C LYS A 118 16.60 -11.07 18.93
N ILE A 119 16.14 -10.05 19.67
CA ILE A 119 17.01 -9.06 20.30
C ILE A 119 17.56 -9.67 21.58
N GLU A 120 18.88 -9.65 21.72
CA GLU A 120 19.54 -10.04 22.97
C GLU A 120 19.11 -9.10 24.11
N GLN A 121 18.95 -9.66 25.32
CA GLN A 121 18.40 -8.92 26.46
C GLN A 121 19.18 -7.64 26.78
N GLU A 122 20.50 -7.64 26.53
CA GLU A 122 21.38 -6.51 26.80
C GLU A 122 21.03 -5.26 25.97
N VAL A 123 20.61 -5.45 24.71
CA VAL A 123 20.17 -4.36 23.82
C VAL A 123 18.80 -3.84 24.26
N LEU A 124 17.92 -4.72 24.73
CA LEU A 124 16.59 -4.35 25.20
C LEU A 124 16.65 -3.47 26.46
N ASP A 125 17.55 -3.79 27.39
CA ASP A 125 17.77 -3.03 28.63
C ASP A 125 18.37 -1.64 28.38
N TRP A 126 19.27 -1.51 27.39
CA TRP A 126 19.78 -0.22 26.94
C TRP A 126 18.65 0.68 26.39
N PHE A 127 17.79 0.15 25.51
CA PHE A 127 16.65 0.91 24.97
C PHE A 127 15.68 1.39 26.05
N LYS A 128 15.44 0.58 27.09
CA LYS A 128 14.59 0.97 28.23
C LYS A 128 15.21 2.06 29.10
N THR A 129 16.55 2.07 29.19
CA THR A 129 17.29 3.01 30.04
C THR A 129 17.46 4.38 29.38
N SER A 130 17.65 4.44 28.06
CA SER A 130 17.77 5.69 27.30
C SER A 130 16.45 6.42 27.04
N ALA A 131 15.30 5.82 27.36
CA ALA A 131 13.98 6.44 27.25
C ALA A 131 13.56 7.23 28.51
N LYS A 132 14.51 7.62 29.36
CA LYS A 132 14.28 8.33 30.62
C LYS A 132 14.76 9.77 30.57
#